data_AF-A0A2W5KBQ9-F1
#
_entry.id   AF-A0A2W5KBQ9-F1
#
_cell.length_a   1.000
_cell.length_b   1.000
_cell.length_c   1.000
_cell.angle_alpha   90.00
_cell.angle_beta   90.00
_cell.angle_gamma   90.00
#
_symmetry.space_group_name_H-M   'P 1'
#
loop_
_entity.id
_entity.type
_entity.pdbx_description
1 polymer ?
#
loop_
_entity_poly.entity_id
_entity_poly.type
_entity_poly.pdbx_seq_one_letter_code
_entity_poly.pdbx_strand_id
1 'polypeptide(L)'
;MIGCMNTPAPAADLVAALDALERRLPQIVAAHPDPGAFACAWSAEAEAILALTRPVDESYANGRVAAMLAAAGVELGFDLCGPAAPPAS
;
A
#
# COMPACT_ATOMS: atom_id res chain seq x y z
N MET A 1 -27.84 -20.21 -13.79
CA MET A 1 -26.46 -20.58 -14.18
C MET A 1 -25.55 -19.44 -13.74
N ILE A 2 -24.92 -19.56 -12.57
CA ILE A 2 -23.94 -18.59 -12.10
C ILE A 2 -22.63 -18.99 -12.77
N GLY A 3 -22.29 -18.31 -13.87
CA GLY A 3 -20.97 -18.48 -14.48
C GLY A 3 -19.92 -18.09 -13.45
N CYS A 4 -19.04 -19.02 -13.10
CA CYS A 4 -17.83 -18.70 -12.36
C CYS A 4 -17.12 -17.62 -13.17
N MET A 5 -17.17 -16.36 -12.70
CA MET A 5 -16.41 -15.28 -13.31
C MET A 5 -14.95 -15.71 -13.26
N ASN A 6 -14.41 -16.07 -14.42
CA ASN A 6 -13.02 -16.44 -14.59
C ASN A 6 -12.21 -15.14 -14.53
N THR A 7 -12.14 -14.54 -13.34
CA THR A 7 -11.34 -13.35 -13.12
C THR A 7 -9.91 -13.73 -13.48
N PRO A 8 -9.27 -13.05 -14.44
CA PRO A 8 -7.92 -13.39 -14.83
C PRO A 8 -7.01 -13.34 -13.60
N ALA A 9 -6.09 -14.29 -13.51
CA ALA A 9 -5.11 -14.29 -12.44
C ALA A 9 -4.34 -12.95 -12.47
N PRO A 10 -4.01 -12.37 -11.30
CA PRO A 10 -3.25 -11.15 -11.23
C PRO A 10 -1.89 -11.33 -11.89
N ALA A 11 -1.35 -10.24 -12.45
CA ALA A 11 -0.01 -10.26 -13.03
C ALA A 11 1.02 -10.73 -12.00
N ALA A 12 1.93 -11.63 -12.39
CA ALA A 12 2.94 -12.17 -11.48
C ALA A 12 3.84 -11.07 -10.88
N ASP A 13 4.15 -10.04 -11.66
CA ASP A 13 4.94 -8.90 -11.20
C ASP A 13 4.22 -8.07 -10.12
N LEU A 14 2.89 -7.91 -10.24
CA LEU A 14 2.07 -7.25 -9.23
C LEU A 14 2.04 -8.07 -7.93
N VAL A 15 1.86 -9.39 -8.04
CA VAL A 15 1.89 -10.30 -6.87
C VAL A 15 3.24 -10.22 -6.18
N ALA A 16 4.35 -10.33 -6.93
CA ALA A 16 5.69 -10.25 -6.38
C ALA A 16 5.98 -8.90 -5.70
N ALA A 17 5.50 -7.79 -6.28
CA ALA A 17 5.64 -6.47 -5.70
C ALA A 17 4.84 -6.33 -4.38
N LEU A 18 3.61 -6.82 -4.34
CA LEU A 18 2.79 -6.85 -3.12
C LEU A 18 3.42 -7.72 -2.02
N ASP A 19 3.97 -8.88 -2.37
CA ASP A 19 4.66 -9.76 -1.40
C ASP A 19 5.98 -9.15 -0.89
N ALA A 20 6.67 -8.37 -1.71
CA ALA A 20 7.82 -7.60 -1.28
C ALA A 20 7.40 -6.45 -0.33
N LEU A 21 6.31 -5.75 -0.63
CA LEU A 21 5.76 -4.69 0.20
C LEU A 21 5.32 -5.23 1.56
N GLU A 22 4.62 -6.36 1.60
CA GLU A 22 4.15 -7.00 2.84
C GLU A 22 5.31 -7.28 3.81
N ARG A 23 6.45 -7.76 3.28
CA ARG A 23 7.66 -8.04 4.08
C ARG A 23 8.37 -6.77 4.55
N ARG A 24 8.29 -5.68 3.79
CA ARG A 24 8.97 -4.40 4.08
C ARG A 24 8.14 -3.50 4.99
N LEU A 25 6.81 -3.60 4.96
CA LEU A 25 5.91 -2.71 5.67
C LEU A 25 6.23 -2.59 7.18
N PRO A 26 6.51 -3.67 7.94
CA PRO A 26 6.89 -3.54 9.35
C PRO A 26 8.17 -2.73 9.57
N GLN A 27 9.12 -2.80 8.63
CA GLN A 27 10.37 -2.04 8.69
C GLN A 27 10.12 -0.56 8.40
N ILE A 28 9.23 -0.25 7.46
CA ILE A 28 8.81 1.12 7.14
C ILE A 28 8.11 1.75 8.35
N VAL A 29 7.16 1.03 8.96
CA VAL A 29 6.47 1.48 10.18
C VAL A 29 7.45 1.72 11.33
N ALA A 30 8.41 0.81 11.53
CA ALA A 30 9.42 0.96 12.58
C ALA A 30 10.40 2.12 12.34
N ALA A 31 10.76 2.39 11.07
CA ALA A 31 11.66 3.47 10.70
C ALA A 31 10.98 4.85 10.71
N HIS A 32 9.65 4.89 10.55
CA HIS A 32 8.86 6.11 10.46
C HIS A 32 7.69 6.07 11.46
N PRO A 33 7.97 6.23 12.77
CA PRO A 33 6.91 6.27 13.79
C PRO A 33 6.05 7.55 13.69
N ASP A 34 6.57 8.59 13.05
CA ASP A 34 5.82 9.81 12.75
C ASP A 34 4.86 9.57 11.56
N PRO A 35 3.55 9.87 11.69
CA PRO A 35 2.57 9.64 10.64
C PRO A 35 2.88 10.35 9.31
N GLY A 36 3.45 11.56 9.35
CA GLY A 36 3.80 12.32 8.15
C GLY A 36 5.01 11.71 7.43
N ALA A 37 6.04 11.32 8.18
CA ALA A 37 7.19 10.61 7.64
C ALA A 37 6.81 9.24 7.05
N PHE A 38 5.89 8.52 7.72
CA PHE A 38 5.34 7.27 7.22
C PHE A 38 4.55 7.48 5.92
N ALA A 39 3.67 8.49 5.86
CA ALA A 39 2.89 8.79 4.67
C ALA A 39 3.79 9.08 3.45
N CYS A 40 4.86 9.84 3.63
CA CYS A 40 5.88 10.06 2.59
C CYS A 40 6.51 8.75 2.12
N ALA A 41 7.03 7.93 3.03
CA ALA A 41 7.66 6.65 2.68
C ALA A 41 6.67 5.69 2.01
N TRP A 42 5.44 5.63 2.52
CA TRP A 42 4.36 4.81 2.00
C TRP A 42 3.92 5.25 0.59
N SER A 43 3.82 6.55 0.32
CA SER A 43 3.41 7.07 -1.00
C SER A 43 4.31 6.58 -2.13
N ALA A 44 5.62 6.54 -1.92
CA ALA A 44 6.57 6.03 -2.92
C ALA A 44 6.35 4.54 -3.23
N GLU A 45 6.05 3.74 -2.20
CA GLU A 45 5.73 2.31 -2.38
C GLU A 45 4.36 2.12 -3.05
N ALA A 46 3.36 2.94 -2.69
CA ALA A 46 2.03 2.91 -3.29
C ALA A 46 2.07 3.27 -4.79
N GLU A 47 2.83 4.29 -5.18
CA GLU A 47 3.05 4.66 -6.59
C GLU A 47 3.67 3.50 -7.40
N ALA A 48 4.63 2.77 -6.82
CA ALA A 48 5.23 1.62 -7.48
C ALA A 48 4.23 0.48 -7.71
N ILE A 49 3.32 0.23 -6.75
CA ILE A 49 2.23 -0.75 -6.91
C ILE A 49 1.22 -0.26 -7.95
N LEU A 50 0.85 1.02 -7.93
CA LEU A 50 -0.09 1.61 -8.89
C LEU A 50 0.42 1.49 -10.33
N ALA A 51 1.71 1.73 -10.57
CA ALA A 51 2.32 1.59 -11.89
C ALA A 51 2.25 0.16 -12.46
N LEU A 52 2.18 -0.86 -11.60
CA LEU A 52 2.04 -2.27 -11.96
C LEU A 52 0.58 -2.74 -12.01
N THR A 53 -0.34 -1.95 -11.46
CA THR A 53 -1.74 -2.33 -11.31
C THR A 53 -2.50 -2.03 -12.59
N ARG A 54 -2.95 -3.08 -13.27
CA ARG A 54 -3.88 -2.95 -14.41
C ARG A 54 -5.30 -2.74 -13.88
N PRO A 55 -6.23 -2.14 -14.66
CA PRO A 55 -7.61 -1.95 -14.22
C PRO A 55 -8.31 -3.23 -13.75
N VAL A 56 -7.99 -4.38 -14.35
CA VAL A 56 -8.56 -5.68 -13.96
C VAL A 56 -8.04 -6.20 -12.62
N ASP A 57 -6.88 -5.72 -12.17
CA ASP A 57 -6.22 -6.15 -10.94
C ASP A 57 -6.46 -5.17 -9.77
N GLU A 58 -7.12 -4.04 -10.01
CA GLU A 58 -7.28 -2.94 -9.05
C GLU A 58 -7.95 -3.39 -7.74
N SER A 59 -9.05 -4.15 -7.84
CA SER A 59 -9.74 -4.68 -6.66
C SER A 59 -8.86 -5.65 -5.85
N TYR A 60 -8.01 -6.42 -6.53
CA TYR A 60 -7.07 -7.33 -5.89
C TYR A 60 -5.94 -6.57 -5.17
N ALA A 61 -5.32 -5.60 -5.86
CA ALA A 61 -4.25 -4.77 -5.29
C ALA A 61 -4.75 -3.98 -4.07
N ASN A 62 -5.89 -3.31 -4.19
CA ASN A 62 -6.49 -2.53 -3.11
C ASN A 62 -6.84 -3.41 -1.90
N GLY A 63 -7.40 -4.60 -2.12
CA GLY A 63 -7.72 -5.54 -1.05
C GLY A 63 -6.47 -6.04 -0.30
N ARG A 64 -5.40 -6.38 -1.02
CA ARG A 64 -4.12 -6.78 -0.42
C ARG A 64 -3.51 -5.63 0.37
N VAL A 65 -3.46 -4.42 -0.20
CA VAL A 65 -2.92 -3.23 0.47
C VAL A 65 -3.68 -2.90 1.76
N ALA A 66 -5.01 -2.90 1.72
CA ALA A 66 -5.83 -2.66 2.91
C ALA A 66 -5.58 -3.70 4.01
N ALA A 67 -5.47 -4.99 3.65
CA ALA A 67 -5.16 -6.05 4.60
C ALA A 67 -3.77 -5.90 5.23
N MET A 68 -2.75 -5.55 4.43
CA MET A 68 -1.39 -5.31 4.91
C MET A 68 -1.33 -4.18 5.94
N LEU A 69 -1.98 -3.05 5.65
CA LEU A 69 -2.01 -1.89 6.53
C LEU A 69 -2.77 -2.19 7.83
N ALA A 70 -3.91 -2.88 7.74
CA ALA A 70 -4.67 -3.31 8.91
C ALA A 70 -3.84 -4.26 9.79
N ALA A 71 -3.11 -5.21 9.19
CA ALA A 71 -2.23 -6.12 9.92
C ALA A 71 -1.04 -5.39 10.59
N ALA A 72 -0.57 -4.30 9.99
CA ALA A 72 0.47 -3.45 10.55
C ALA A 72 -0.07 -2.44 11.61
N GLY A 73 -1.38 -2.41 11.86
CA GLY A 73 -2.00 -1.45 12.78
C GLY A 73 -2.00 -0.01 12.28
N VAL A 74 -1.87 0.19 10.97
CA VAL A 74 -1.85 1.51 10.33
C VAL A 74 -3.26 1.88 9.90
N GLU A 75 -3.84 2.90 10.53
CA GLU A 75 -5.04 3.55 10.04
C GLU A 75 -4.63 4.71 9.11
N LEU A 76 -4.90 4.57 7.80
CA LEU A 76 -4.64 5.65 6.85
C LEU A 76 -5.65 6.79 7.07
N GLY A 77 -5.31 7.72 7.97
CA GLY A 77 -5.88 9.07 7.95
C GLY A 77 -5.38 9.79 6.71
N PHE A 78 -6.30 10.24 5.85
CA PHE A 78 -6.05 10.81 4.52
C PHE A 78 -5.31 12.17 4.48
N ASP A 79 -4.41 12.48 5.41
CA ASP A 79 -3.52 13.65 5.30
C ASP A 79 -2.19 13.20 4.67
N LEU A 80 -2.27 12.90 3.36
CA LEU A 80 -1.11 12.54 2.56
C LEU A 80 -0.33 13.81 2.25
N CYS A 81 0.79 14.01 2.96
CA CYS A 81 1.79 15.04 2.71
C CYS A 81 1.30 16.50 2.85
N GLY A 82 0.81 16.89 4.03
CA GLY A 82 0.83 18.30 4.46
C GLY A 82 2.28 18.78 4.75
N PRO A 83 2.57 20.09 4.67
CA PRO A 83 3.94 20.60 4.85
C PRO A 83 4.44 20.21 6.24
N ALA A 84 5.64 19.60 6.29
CA ALA A 84 6.31 19.17 7.51
C ALA A 84 6.13 20.19 8.63
N ALA A 85 5.55 19.76 9.76
CA ALA A 85 5.38 20.61 10.93
C ALA A 85 6.74 21.24 11.30
N PRO A 86 6.83 22.58 11.49
CA PRO A 86 8.09 23.21 11.86
C PRO A 86 8.55 22.69 13.24
N PRO A 87 9.87 22.65 13.51
CA PRO A 87 10.37 22.22 14.80
C PRO A 87 9.82 23.14 15.89
N ALA A 88 9.26 22.54 16.95
CA ALA A 88 8.84 23.25 18.14
C ALA A 88 10.05 24.01 18.71
N SER A 89 9.94 25.34 18.77
CA SER A 89 10.89 26.23 19.45
C SER A 89 10.51 26.38 20.92
#